data_AF-A0A3Q8X3E0-F1
#
_entry.id   AF-A0A3Q8X3E0-F1
#
_cell.length_a   1.000
_cell.length_b   1.000
_cell.length_c   1.000
_cell.angle_alpha   90.00
_cell.angle_beta   90.00
_cell.angle_gamma   90.00
#
_symmetry.space_group_name_H-M   'P 1'
#
loop_
_entity.id
_entity.type
_entity.pdbx_description
1 polymer ?
#
loop_
_entity_poly.entity_id
_entity_poly.type
_entity_poly.pdbx_seq_one_letter_code
_entity_poly.pdbx_strand_id
1 'polypeptide(L)' 'MITLAVKNPEKAKLWYPTKNEDSTLEDVSYGSEKEAWWIVRVST' A
#
# COMPACT_ATOMS: atom_id res chain seq x y z
N MET A 1 -4.23 2.54 -16.23
CA MET A 1 -3.30 2.19 -15.14
C MET A 1 -4.16 1.81 -13.93
N ILE A 2 -4.11 0.57 -13.43
CA ILE A 2 -4.88 0.16 -12.24
C ILE A 2 -3.94 0.22 -11.04
N THR A 3 -4.27 1.05 -10.05
CA THR A 3 -3.48 1.20 -8.83
C THR A 3 -3.78 0.06 -7.86
N LEU A 4 -2.85 -0.19 -6.94
CA LEU A 4 -3.06 -1.21 -5.91
C LEU A 4 -4.31 -0.93 -5.05
N ALA A 5 -4.63 0.35 -4.81
CA ALA A 5 -5.81 0.76 -4.08
C ALA A 5 -7.13 0.35 -4.77
N VAL A 6 -7.21 0.52 -6.08
CA VAL A 6 -8.40 0.14 -6.86
C VAL A 6 -8.54 -1.37 -6.94
N LYS A 7 -7.42 -2.10 -7.06
CA LYS A 7 -7.47 -3.56 -7.22
C LYS A 7 -7.65 -4.31 -5.90
N ASN A 8 -7.01 -3.85 -4.82
CA ASN A 8 -7.00 -4.48 -3.50
C ASN A 8 -7.22 -3.44 -2.37
N PRO A 9 -8.48 -3.01 -2.14
CA PRO A 9 -8.80 -2.00 -1.12
C PRO A 9 -8.46 -2.45 0.32
N GLU A 10 -8.48 -3.75 0.61
CA GLU A 10 -8.05 -4.26 1.93
C GLU A 10 -6.54 -4.06 2.17
N LYS A 11 -5.71 -4.22 1.13
CA LYS A 11 -4.26 -4.00 1.23
C LYS A 11 -3.93 -2.52 1.34
N ALA A 12 -4.70 -1.66 0.67
CA ALA A 12 -4.62 -0.21 0.81
C ALA A 12 -4.85 0.26 2.26
N LYS A 13 -5.78 -0.36 3.00
CA LYS A 13 -6.01 -0.05 4.42
C LYS A 13 -4.81 -0.37 5.32
N LEU A 14 -3.92 -1.25 4.85
CA LEU A 14 -2.71 -1.62 5.56
C LEU A 14 -1.51 -0.76 5.15
N TRP A 15 -1.67 0.29 4.33
CA TRP A 15 -0.55 1.16 3.96
C TRP A 15 -0.03 1.94 5.17
N TYR A 16 1.29 1.99 5.35
CA TYR A 16 1.92 2.81 6.40
C TYR A 16 2.42 4.14 5.79
N PRO A 17 1.61 5.22 5.78
CA PRO A 17 1.94 6.45 5.06
C PRO A 17 3.22 7.11 5.56
N THR A 18 3.44 7.16 6.88
CA THR A 18 4.59 7.86 7.48
C THR A 18 5.95 7.25 7.14
N LYS A 19 6.02 5.92 6.90
CA LYS A 19 7.26 5.23 6.50
C LYS A 19 7.45 5.18 5.00
N ASN A 20 6.36 5.25 4.25
CA ASN A 20 6.44 5.32 2.80
C ASN A 20 6.66 6.75 2.30
N GLU A 21 6.70 7.73 3.21
CA GLU A 21 7.05 9.15 3.01
C GLU A 21 6.42 9.75 1.75
N ASP A 22 7.13 9.74 0.63
CA ASP A 22 6.73 10.34 -0.65
C ASP A 22 5.98 9.39 -1.59
N SER A 23 5.86 8.10 -1.23
CA SER A 23 5.13 7.12 -2.04
C SER A 23 3.68 7.04 -1.57
N THR A 24 2.76 7.32 -2.49
CA THR A 24 1.33 7.09 -2.27
C THR A 24 0.90 5.76 -2.88
N LEU A 25 -0.27 5.26 -2.47
CA LEU A 25 -0.89 4.08 -3.09
C LEU A 25 -1.28 4.30 -4.55
N GLU A 26 -1.37 5.57 -4.98
CA GLU A 26 -1.68 5.97 -6.35
C GLU A 26 -0.44 5.84 -7.25
N ASP A 27 0.75 6.01 -6.67
CA ASP A 27 2.04 5.82 -7.34
C ASP A 27 2.42 4.33 -7.48
N VAL A 28 1.70 3.43 -6.78
CA VAL A 28 1.97 1.98 -6.81
C VAL A 28 0.97 1.29 -7.73
N SER A 29 1.43 0.97 -8.94
CA SER A 29 0.69 0.13 -9.87
C SER A 29 0.55 -1.30 -9.33
N TYR A 30 -0.61 -1.91 -9.59
CA TYR A 30 -0.80 -3.33 -9.27
C TYR A 30 0.22 -4.20 -10.03
N GLY A 31 0.99 -5.03 -9.30
CA GLY A 31 2.09 -5.83 -9.86
C GLY A 31 3.45 -5.12 -9.90
N SER A 32 3.57 -3.94 -9.31
CA SER A 32 4.87 -3.30 -9.08
C SER A 32 5.75 -4.13 -8.14
N GLU A 33 7.05 -4.20 -8.43
CA GLU A 33 8.07 -4.78 -7.55
C GLU A 33 8.55 -3.79 -6.47
N LYS A 34 7.91 -2.63 -6.35
CA LYS A 34 8.28 -1.62 -5.34
C LYS A 34 7.99 -2.16 -3.94
N GLU A 35 9.03 -2.20 -3.12
CA GLU A 35 8.89 -2.52 -1.70
C GLU A 35 8.16 -1.39 -0.96
N ALA A 36 7.30 -1.77 -0.03
CA ALA A 36 6.50 -0.82 0.74
C ALA A 36 6.23 -1.32 2.15
N TRP A 37 6.02 -0.37 3.06
CA TRP A 37 5.71 -0.62 4.45
C TRP A 37 4.22 -0.83 4.67
N TRP A 38 3.88 -1.93 5.33
CA TRP A 38 2.51 -2.29 5.69
C TRP A 38 2.31 -2.26 7.20
N ILE A 39 1.18 -1.72 7.65
CA ILE A 39 0.68 -1.83 9.02
C ILE A 39 0.37 -3.30 9.27
N VAL A 40 1.03 -3.90 10.25
CA VAL A 40 0.69 -5.23 10.75
C VAL A 40 -0.42 -5.08 11.79
N ARG A 41 -1.57 -5.73 11.58
CA ARG A 41 -2.58 -5.82 12.64
C ARG A 41 -2.13 -6.87 13.64
N VAL A 42 -1.74 -6.43 14.83
CA VAL A 42 -1.62 -7.32 15.98
C VAL A 42 -3.02 -7.47 16.56
N SER A 43 -3.70 -8.56 16.24
CA SER A 43 -4.92 -8.98 16.94
C SER A 43 -4.48 -9.58 18.28
N THR A 44 -4.59 -8.80 19.35
CA THR A 44 -4.51 -9.27 20.74
C THR A 44 -5.76 -10.05 21.11
#